data_AF-A0A967M1W3-F1
#
_entry.id   AF-A0A967M1W3-F1
#
_cell.length_a   1.000
_cell.length_b   1.000
_cell.length_c   1.000
_cell.angle_alpha   90.00
_cell.angle_beta   90.00
_cell.angle_gamma   90.00
#
_symmetry.space_group_name_H-M   'P 1'
#
loop_
_entity.id
_entity.type
_entity.pdbx_description
1 polymer ?
#
loop_
_entity_poly.entity_id
_entity_poly.type
_entity_poly.pdbx_seq_one_letter_code
_entity_poly.pdbx_strand_id
1 'polypeptide(L)' 'FGTGLGQGLAIKSAVEGVARNPGASGKIMTIMLIGLAMIESLAIYV' A
#
# COMPACT_ATOMS: atom_id res chain seq x y z
N PHE A 1 -12.84 10.59 1.40
CA PHE A 1 -11.66 11.08 2.16
C PHE A 1 -10.84 9.97 2.81
N GLY A 2 -11.44 8.91 3.38
CA GLY A 2 -10.68 7.82 4.03
C GLY A 2 -9.75 7.02 3.09
N THR A 3 -10.19 6.74 1.87
CA THR A 3 -9.44 5.96 0.86
C THR A 3 -8.05 6.55 0.57
N GLY A 4 -7.98 7.81 0.13
CA GLY A 4 -6.72 8.46 -0.22
C GLY A 4 -5.74 8.56 0.97
N LEU A 5 -6.26 8.74 2.19
CA LEU A 5 -5.45 8.72 3.42
C LEU A 5 -4.88 7.32 3.70
N GLY A 6 -5.70 6.28 3.59
CA GLY A 6 -5.27 4.89 3.76
C GLY A 6 -4.23 4.46 2.73
N GLN A 7 -4.42 4.84 1.47
CA GLN A 7 -3.47 4.56 0.39
C GLN A 7 -2.15 5.31 0.58
N GLY A 8 -2.20 6.59 0.95
CA GLY A 8 -0.99 7.38 1.23
C GLY A 8 -0.15 6.81 2.38
N LEU A 9 -0.79 6.35 3.45
CA LEU A 9 -0.13 5.67 4.57
C LEU A 9 0.48 4.32 4.17
N ALA A 10 -0.23 3.53 3.36
CA ALA A 10 0.27 2.26 2.85
C ALA A 10 1.52 2.45 1.98
N ILE A 11 1.51 3.43 1.08
CA ILE A 11 2.66 3.76 0.21
C ILE A 11 3.85 4.24 1.05
N LYS A 12 3.62 5.16 2.00
CA LYS A 12 4.68 5.64 2.90
C LYS A 12 5.37 4.46 3.62
N SER A 13 4.57 3.57 4.19
CA SER A 13 5.06 2.42 4.95
C SER A 13 5.83 1.43 4.06
N ALA A 14 5.37 1.22 2.83
CA ALA A 14 6.05 0.38 1.84
C ALA A 14 7.42 0.97 1.45
N VAL A 15 7.49 2.28 1.18
CA VAL A 15 8.75 2.97 0.86
C VAL A 15 9.74 2.90 2.02
N GLU A 16 9.30 3.13 3.25
CA GLU A 16 10.14 2.98 4.45
C GLU A 16 10.64 1.53 4.63
N GLY A 17 9.77 0.54 4.38
CA GLY A 17 10.12 -0.87 4.44
C GLY A 17 11.17 -1.26 3.39
N VAL A 18 11.00 -0.79 2.15
CA VAL A 18 11.97 -1.00 1.05
C VAL A 18 13.30 -0.33 1.37
N ALA A 19 13.29 0.90 1.89
CA ALA A 19 14.51 1.61 2.25
C ALA A 19 15.31 0.89 3.35
N ARG A 20 14.63 0.26 4.33
CA ARG A 20 15.28 -0.53 5.38
C ARG A 20 15.76 -1.90 4.90
N ASN A 21 15.04 -2.53 3.99
CA ASN A 21 15.41 -3.83 3.44
C ASN A 21 15.13 -3.90 1.92
N PRO A 22 16.07 -3.43 1.08
CA PRO A 22 15.91 -3.41 -0.37
C PRO A 22 15.69 -4.80 -0.98
N GLY A 23 16.26 -5.85 -0.37
CA GLY A 23 16.10 -7.23 -0.83
C GLY A 23 14.66 -7.76 -0.70
N ALA A 24 13.83 -7.14 0.14
CA ALA A 24 12.42 -7.49 0.30
C ALA A 24 11.48 -6.71 -0.64
N SER A 25 12.02 -5.83 -1.50
CA SER A 25 11.23 -4.87 -2.29
C SER A 25 10.10 -5.51 -3.09
N GLY A 26 10.37 -6.60 -3.81
CA GLY A 26 9.35 -7.29 -4.60
C GLY A 26 8.18 -7.79 -3.75
N LYS A 27 8.46 -8.40 -2.59
CA LYS A 27 7.41 -8.89 -1.67
C LYS A 27 6.62 -7.74 -1.05
N ILE A 28 7.29 -6.64 -0.68
CA ILE A 28 6.64 -5.45 -0.13
C ILE A 28 5.70 -4.82 -1.16
N MET A 29 6.15 -4.64 -2.40
CA MET A 29 5.34 -4.13 -3.51
C MET A 29 4.10 -4.99 -3.77
N THR A 30 4.25 -6.31 -3.80
CA THR A 30 3.12 -7.24 -4.00
C THR A 30 2.07 -7.10 -2.91
N ILE A 31 2.48 -7.11 -1.64
CA ILE A 31 1.55 -6.98 -0.50
C ILE A 31 0.88 -5.60 -0.50
N MET A 32 1.64 -4.53 -0.80
CA MET A 32 1.11 -3.18 -0.91
C MET A 32 0.03 -3.09 -1.99
N LEU A 33 0.27 -3.61 -3.20
CA LEU A 33 -0.72 -3.58 -4.28
C LEU A 33 -2.00 -4.33 -3.93
N ILE A 34 -1.89 -5.49 -3.27
CA ILE A 34 -3.06 -6.24 -2.80
C ILE A 34 -3.87 -5.40 -1.80
N GLY A 35 -3.21 -4.79 -0.82
CA GLY A 35 -3.87 -3.92 0.16
C GLY A 35 -4.51 -2.68 -0.46
N LEU A 36 -3.82 -2.03 -1.41
CA LEU A 36 -4.36 -0.89 -2.15
C LEU A 36 -5.59 -1.27 -2.97
N ALA A 37 -5.60 -2.45 -3.60
CA ALA A 37 -6.76 -2.94 -4.36
C ALA A 37 -7.99 -3.16 -3.46
N MET A 38 -7.79 -3.63 -2.22
CA MET A 38 -8.88 -3.77 -1.24
C MET A 38 -9.40 -2.42 -0.75
N ILE A 39 -8.52 -1.42 -0.61
CA ILE A 39 -8.92 -0.06 -0.22
C ILE A 39 -9.70 0.61 -1.36
N GLU A 40 -9.25 0.44 -2.60
CA GLU A 40 -9.96 0.93 -3.80
C GLU A 40 -11.31 0.25 -4.02
N SER A 41 -11.43 -1.06 -3.75
CA SER A 41 -12.71 -1.74 -3.91
C SER A 41 -13.78 -1.12 -2.98
N LEU A 42 -13.42 -0.80 -1.73
CA LEU A 42 -14.32 -0.10 -0.83
C LEU A 42 -14.71 1.29 -1.35
N ALA A 43 -13.79 2.01 -1.98
CA ALA A 43 -14.06 3.34 -2.53
C ALA A 43 -14.98 3.34 -3.76
N ILE A 44 -14.95 2.24 -4.54
CA ILE A 44 -15.81 2.08 -5.71
C ILE A 44 -17.23 1.67 -5.29
N TYR A 45 -17.36 0.82 -4.26
CA TYR A 45 -18.64 0.23 -3.86
C TYR A 45 -19.37 0.93 -2.71
N VAL A 46 -18.69 1.81 -1.95
CA VAL A 46 -19.23 2.52 -0.77
C VAL A 46 -19.07 4.02 -0.95
#